data_AF-A0A7R9FUY3-F1
#
_entry.id   AF-A0A7R9FUY3-F1
#
_cell.length_a   1.000
_cell.length_b   1.000
_cell.length_c   1.000
_cell.angle_alpha   90.00
_cell.angle_beta   90.00
_cell.angle_gamma   90.00
#
_symmetry.space_group_name_H-M   'P 1'
#
loop_
_entity.id
_entity.type
_entity.pdbx_description
1 polymer ?
#
loop_
_entity_poly.entity_id
_entity_poly.type
_entity_poly.pdbx_seq_one_letter_code
_entity_poly.pdbx_strand_id
1 'polypeptide(L)'
;MLQLDAITEQCISVMTASISVNTAVEYYEAGIKYEYSQVTTAAFDWMLLNLFYSFSKNFKELRKISVELMTKLVASPDLAVELTEFSVYTILKLWAWLKIRPDWEQFTNESDVTETCKNDHEKLNLQLDKSKVFKPAFQALRLPHILCHEDHLKTLEEDKLFPLKMLEKMAASLYDTTLEADCNTKGSFFPASVSEDQFSRRCLRLGRILINPMSYSWRWTNFLFGARFLWTLTNESITVKMDRTLGKHRNIRLMFRVKATSLDKEGRSKATQSSGLQVITLGSLQTVVLTLDKVIPFPLILTVNYLILRPENSSNNMKDHMNSEVRELHGLDL
;
A
#
# COMPACT_ATOMS: atom_id res chain seq x y z
N MET A 1 40.63 26.95 -5.85
CA MET A 1 39.88 25.79 -5.34
C MET A 1 38.41 26.17 -5.40
N LEU A 2 37.64 25.59 -6.33
CA LEU A 2 36.22 25.96 -6.48
C LEU A 2 35.45 25.49 -5.24
N GLN A 3 34.64 26.35 -4.63
CA GLN A 3 33.80 26.06 -3.44
C GLN A 3 32.60 25.15 -3.78
N LEU A 4 32.84 24.07 -4.54
CA LEU A 4 31.82 23.19 -5.10
C LEU A 4 31.03 22.46 -4.02
N ASP A 5 31.68 22.11 -2.90
CA ASP A 5 31.05 21.36 -1.82
C ASP A 5 29.93 22.19 -1.14
N ALA A 6 30.19 23.46 -0.84
CA ALA A 6 29.21 24.36 -0.23
C ALA A 6 27.99 24.59 -1.14
N ILE A 7 28.22 24.74 -2.45
CA ILE A 7 27.14 24.89 -3.44
C ILE A 7 26.34 23.59 -3.53
N THR A 8 27.01 22.43 -3.48
CA THR A 8 26.38 21.12 -3.57
C THR A 8 25.47 20.86 -2.37
N GLU A 9 25.95 21.14 -1.16
CA GLU A 9 25.13 21.06 0.06
C GLU A 9 23.91 22.00 -0.01
N GLN A 10 24.09 23.21 -0.53
CA GLN A 10 22.99 24.14 -0.72
C GLN A 10 21.97 23.63 -1.75
N CYS A 11 22.42 23.05 -2.87
CA CYS A 11 21.54 22.42 -3.85
C CYS A 11 20.74 21.26 -3.23
N ILE A 12 21.38 20.38 -2.46
CA ILE A 12 20.71 19.27 -1.76
C ILE A 12 19.65 19.81 -0.81
N SER A 13 19.97 20.86 -0.03
CA SER A 13 19.04 21.50 0.89
C SER A 13 17.84 22.08 0.17
N VAL A 14 18.06 22.81 -0.92
CA VAL A 14 16.99 23.42 -1.73
C VAL A 14 16.12 22.34 -2.37
N MET A 15 16.72 21.34 -3.02
CA MET A 15 15.97 20.24 -3.64
C MET A 15 15.10 19.49 -2.63
N THR A 16 15.65 19.21 -1.45
CA THR A 16 14.91 18.55 -0.36
C THR A 16 13.76 19.41 0.16
N ALA A 17 13.96 20.73 0.24
CA ALA A 17 12.93 21.66 0.66
C ALA A 17 11.86 21.89 -0.42
N SER A 18 12.18 21.80 -1.72
CA SER A 18 11.27 22.10 -2.83
C SER A 18 10.64 20.87 -3.50
N ILE A 19 10.63 19.72 -2.81
CA ILE A 19 9.95 18.52 -3.32
C ILE A 19 8.45 18.77 -3.39
N SER A 20 7.88 18.49 -4.56
CA SER A 20 6.46 18.63 -4.88
C SER A 20 6.07 17.59 -5.93
N VAL A 21 4.78 17.51 -6.28
CA VAL A 21 4.28 16.55 -7.28
C VAL A 21 4.98 16.68 -8.64
N ASN A 22 5.38 17.90 -9.03
CA ASN A 22 6.03 18.17 -10.32
C ASN A 22 7.53 17.85 -10.32
N THR A 23 8.17 17.88 -9.14
CA THR A 23 9.64 17.78 -9.02
C THR A 23 10.09 16.45 -8.41
N ALA A 24 9.21 15.71 -7.73
CA ALA A 24 9.58 14.51 -6.97
C ALA A 24 10.25 13.43 -7.83
N VAL A 25 9.70 13.14 -9.01
CA VAL A 25 10.27 12.11 -9.91
C VAL A 25 11.62 12.54 -10.44
N GLU A 26 11.73 13.79 -10.91
CA GLU A 26 12.96 14.34 -11.49
C GLU A 26 14.07 14.46 -10.44
N TYR A 27 13.73 14.84 -9.21
CA TYR A 27 14.70 14.91 -8.11
C TYR A 27 15.15 13.52 -7.65
N TYR A 28 14.26 12.53 -7.66
CA TYR A 28 14.64 11.15 -7.39
C TYR A 28 15.62 10.62 -8.44
N GLU A 29 15.36 10.84 -9.73
CA GLU A 29 16.25 10.43 -10.82
C GLU A 29 17.59 11.17 -10.79
N ALA A 30 17.58 12.47 -10.52
CA ALA A 30 18.79 13.26 -10.33
C ALA A 30 19.60 12.78 -9.12
N GLY A 31 18.93 12.48 -8.00
CA GLY A 31 19.56 11.93 -6.81
C GLY A 31 20.26 10.60 -7.07
N ILE A 32 19.66 9.71 -7.86
CA ILE A 32 20.32 8.47 -8.32
C ILE A 32 21.51 8.79 -9.22
N LYS A 33 21.31 9.63 -10.24
CA LYS A 33 22.34 9.94 -11.25
C LYS A 33 23.61 10.57 -10.65
N TYR A 34 23.45 11.41 -9.64
CA TYR A 34 24.56 12.10 -8.97
C TYR A 34 24.92 11.48 -7.61
N GLU A 35 24.35 10.31 -7.28
CA GLU A 35 24.64 9.54 -6.06
C GLU A 35 24.36 10.29 -4.73
N TYR A 36 23.40 11.21 -4.74
CA TYR A 36 22.97 11.95 -3.55
C TYR A 36 21.83 11.20 -2.83
N SER A 37 22.20 10.40 -1.83
CA SER A 37 21.27 9.57 -1.05
C SER A 37 20.19 10.40 -0.32
N GLN A 38 20.55 11.56 0.23
CA GLN A 38 19.61 12.42 0.97
C GLN A 38 18.43 12.85 0.10
N VAL A 39 18.70 13.36 -1.11
CA VAL A 39 17.65 13.79 -2.06
C VAL A 39 16.85 12.59 -2.54
N THR A 40 17.52 11.47 -2.84
CA THR A 40 16.86 10.24 -3.30
C THR A 40 15.89 9.72 -2.25
N THR A 41 16.31 9.61 -0.99
CA THR A 41 15.46 9.15 0.12
C THR A 41 14.34 10.14 0.39
N ALA A 42 14.61 11.44 0.43
CA ALA A 42 13.57 12.45 0.67
C ALA A 42 12.49 12.45 -0.42
N ALA A 43 12.88 12.34 -1.69
CA ALA A 43 11.94 12.25 -2.81
C ALA A 43 11.14 10.95 -2.76
N PHE A 44 11.80 9.83 -2.43
CA PHE A 44 11.12 8.53 -2.29
C PHE A 44 10.10 8.55 -1.16
N ASP A 45 10.47 9.03 0.03
CA ASP A 45 9.59 9.14 1.20
C ASP A 45 8.41 10.08 0.94
N TRP A 46 8.67 11.20 0.23
CA TRP A 46 7.60 12.09 -0.21
C TRP A 46 6.62 11.38 -1.14
N MET A 47 7.10 10.57 -2.10
CA MET A 47 6.24 9.81 -3.00
C MET A 47 5.45 8.70 -2.27
N LEU A 48 6.00 8.06 -1.25
CA LEU A 48 5.28 7.08 -0.44
C LEU A 48 4.03 7.67 0.23
N LEU A 49 4.10 8.94 0.67
CA LEU A 49 2.97 9.65 1.26
C LEU A 49 2.00 10.19 0.20
N ASN A 50 2.52 10.62 -0.95
CA ASN A 50 1.76 11.42 -1.92
C ASN A 50 1.29 10.67 -3.17
N LEU A 51 1.61 9.37 -3.32
CA LEU A 51 1.15 8.56 -4.46
C LEU A 51 -0.38 8.64 -4.63
N PHE A 52 -1.12 8.51 -3.53
CA PHE A 52 -2.58 8.60 -3.56
C PHE A 52 -3.12 10.01 -3.31
N TYR A 53 -2.39 10.83 -2.55
CA TYR A 53 -2.89 12.18 -2.22
C TYR A 53 -2.73 13.18 -3.38
N SER A 54 -1.58 13.13 -4.07
CA SER A 54 -1.21 14.09 -5.12
C SER A 54 -1.14 13.46 -6.51
N PHE A 55 -0.46 12.32 -6.70
CA PHE A 55 -0.28 11.75 -8.04
C PHE A 55 -1.57 11.22 -8.66
N SER A 56 -2.51 10.75 -7.84
CA SER A 56 -3.85 10.33 -8.29
C SER A 56 -4.65 11.43 -8.98
N LYS A 57 -4.24 12.71 -8.84
CA LYS A 57 -4.85 13.90 -9.47
C LYS A 57 -3.92 14.57 -10.48
N ASN A 58 -2.76 13.96 -10.73
CA ASN A 58 -1.72 14.54 -11.59
C ASN A 58 -1.19 13.45 -12.53
N PHE A 59 -2.02 13.05 -13.50
CA PHE A 59 -1.74 11.93 -14.39
C PHE A 59 -0.46 12.11 -15.22
N LYS A 60 -0.12 13.36 -15.60
CA LYS A 60 1.14 13.67 -16.29
C LYS A 60 2.34 13.23 -15.46
N GLU A 61 2.33 13.59 -14.18
CA GLU A 61 3.41 13.27 -13.25
C GLU A 61 3.38 11.78 -12.85
N LEU A 62 2.20 11.19 -12.66
CA LEU A 62 2.05 9.75 -12.41
C LEU A 62 2.70 8.93 -13.53
N ARG A 63 2.48 9.32 -14.80
CA ARG A 63 3.06 8.66 -15.97
C ARG A 63 4.59 8.74 -16.01
N LYS A 64 5.22 9.77 -15.45
CA LYS A 64 6.69 9.90 -15.43
C LYS A 64 7.36 8.81 -14.59
N ILE A 65 6.70 8.34 -13.52
CA ILE A 65 7.25 7.32 -12.61
C ILE A 65 7.72 6.09 -13.40
N SER A 66 9.01 5.75 -13.30
CA SER A 66 9.59 4.59 -13.97
C SER A 66 9.05 3.28 -13.39
N VAL A 67 9.18 2.17 -14.14
CA VAL A 67 8.73 0.85 -13.64
C VAL A 67 9.48 0.45 -12.39
N GLU A 68 10.80 0.64 -12.37
CA GLU A 68 11.63 0.30 -11.20
C GLU A 68 11.21 1.09 -9.95
N LEU A 69 11.00 2.41 -10.10
CA LEU A 69 10.54 3.26 -9.01
C LEU A 69 9.14 2.83 -8.53
N MET A 70 8.20 2.55 -9.45
CA MET A 70 6.87 2.08 -9.09
C MET A 70 6.93 0.74 -8.34
N THR A 71 7.77 -0.21 -8.79
CA THR A 71 7.99 -1.48 -8.09
C THR A 71 8.50 -1.26 -6.66
N LYS A 72 9.45 -0.34 -6.47
CA LYS A 72 9.97 0.02 -5.14
C LYS A 72 8.89 0.65 -4.25
N LEU A 73 8.08 1.57 -4.79
CA LEU A 73 6.97 2.20 -4.07
C LEU A 73 5.92 1.17 -3.61
N VAL A 74 5.48 0.30 -4.52
CA VAL A 74 4.46 -0.72 -4.24
C VAL A 74 4.95 -1.76 -3.23
N ALA A 75 6.22 -2.17 -3.33
CA ALA A 75 6.82 -3.11 -2.39
C ALA A 75 6.95 -2.53 -0.96
N SER A 76 7.10 -1.20 -0.84
CA SER A 76 7.37 -0.53 0.43
C SER A 76 6.25 -0.73 1.47
N PRO A 77 6.58 -1.14 2.71
CA PRO A 77 5.62 -1.22 3.82
C PRO A 77 5.08 0.15 4.25
N ASP A 78 5.80 1.22 3.96
CA ASP A 78 5.47 2.58 4.39
C ASP A 78 4.67 3.37 3.34
N LEU A 79 4.28 2.72 2.22
CA LEU A 79 3.37 3.32 1.26
C LEU A 79 2.03 3.67 1.94
N ALA A 80 1.66 4.95 1.90
CA ALA A 80 0.41 5.43 2.46
C ALA A 80 -0.75 5.14 1.49
N VAL A 81 -1.53 4.10 1.79
CA VAL A 81 -2.64 3.66 0.95
C VAL A 81 -3.91 4.45 1.26
N GLU A 82 -4.73 4.79 0.27
CA GLU A 82 -5.95 5.59 0.48
C GLU A 82 -7.09 4.84 1.19
N LEU A 83 -7.19 3.52 0.99
CA LEU A 83 -8.20 2.66 1.64
C LEU A 83 -7.66 1.27 1.97
N THR A 84 -7.38 0.46 0.95
CA THR A 84 -6.97 -0.95 1.07
C THR A 84 -5.95 -1.29 -0.01
N GLU A 85 -5.34 -2.48 0.09
CA GLU A 85 -4.40 -2.98 -0.92
C GLU A 85 -5.00 -2.97 -2.35
N PHE A 86 -6.32 -3.06 -2.49
CA PHE A 86 -6.99 -2.94 -3.79
C PHE A 86 -6.82 -1.56 -4.43
N SER A 87 -6.72 -0.48 -3.63
CA SER A 87 -6.39 0.85 -4.14
C SER A 87 -5.00 0.89 -4.81
N VAL A 88 -4.05 0.07 -4.32
CA VAL A 88 -2.72 -0.06 -4.94
C VAL A 88 -2.81 -0.75 -6.30
N TYR A 89 -3.70 -1.74 -6.42
CA TYR A 89 -3.98 -2.37 -7.70
C TYR A 89 -4.62 -1.41 -8.72
N THR A 90 -5.61 -0.61 -8.30
CA THR A 90 -6.29 0.34 -9.20
C THR A 90 -5.36 1.45 -9.68
N ILE A 91 -4.51 2.02 -8.80
CA ILE A 91 -3.54 3.04 -9.21
C ILE A 91 -2.47 2.46 -10.14
N LEU A 92 -2.05 1.21 -9.92
CA LEU A 92 -1.12 0.51 -10.82
C LEU A 92 -1.70 0.29 -12.21
N LYS A 93 -2.97 -0.14 -12.30
CA LYS A 93 -3.67 -0.25 -13.58
C LYS A 93 -3.71 1.09 -14.31
N LEU A 94 -4.11 2.15 -13.60
CA LEU A 94 -4.17 3.50 -14.16
C LEU A 94 -2.80 3.96 -14.66
N TRP A 95 -1.75 3.81 -13.85
CA TRP A 95 -0.38 4.16 -14.21
C TRP A 95 0.11 3.40 -15.45
N ALA A 96 -0.13 2.09 -15.52
CA ALA A 96 0.26 1.29 -16.67
C ALA A 96 -0.51 1.71 -17.93
N TRP A 97 -1.82 1.93 -17.80
CA TRP A 97 -2.66 2.40 -18.90
C TRP A 97 -2.19 3.75 -19.45
N LEU A 98 -1.87 4.71 -18.58
CA LEU A 98 -1.33 6.03 -18.96
C LEU A 98 0.02 5.92 -19.70
N LYS A 99 0.85 4.95 -19.35
CA LYS A 99 2.13 4.72 -20.05
C LYS A 99 1.92 4.10 -21.43
N ILE A 100 0.97 3.19 -21.58
CA ILE A 100 0.74 2.47 -22.84
C ILE A 100 -0.06 3.32 -23.84
N ARG A 101 -1.04 4.10 -23.37
CA ARG A 101 -1.90 4.93 -24.21
C ARG A 101 -1.49 6.39 -24.12
N PRO A 102 -0.66 6.93 -25.04
CA PRO A 102 -0.26 8.34 -25.04
C PRO A 102 -1.41 9.30 -25.40
N ASP A 103 -2.49 8.81 -25.99
CA ASP A 103 -3.68 9.56 -26.38
C ASP A 103 -4.60 9.94 -25.21
N TRP A 104 -4.28 9.50 -24.01
CA TRP A 104 -4.99 9.87 -22.79
C TRP A 104 -5.06 11.39 -22.54
N GLU A 105 -4.13 12.18 -23.10
CA GLU A 105 -4.14 13.64 -22.95
C GLU A 105 -5.32 14.31 -23.68
N GLN A 106 -6.04 13.55 -24.53
CA GLN A 106 -7.24 14.03 -25.21
C GLN A 106 -8.46 14.10 -24.30
N PHE A 107 -8.46 13.37 -23.18
CA PHE A 107 -9.54 13.44 -22.21
C PHE A 107 -9.47 14.75 -21.42
N THR A 108 -10.60 15.44 -21.32
CA THR A 108 -10.70 16.72 -20.62
C THR A 108 -10.87 16.57 -19.12
N ASN A 109 -11.45 15.46 -18.66
CA ASN A 109 -11.72 15.22 -17.25
C ASN A 109 -11.02 13.96 -16.73
N GLU A 110 -10.59 14.01 -15.47
CA GLU A 110 -9.95 12.89 -14.81
C GLU A 110 -10.89 11.69 -14.62
N SER A 111 -12.18 11.96 -14.39
CA SER A 111 -13.22 10.93 -14.30
C SER A 111 -13.25 10.06 -15.56
N ASP A 112 -13.22 10.70 -16.72
CA ASP A 112 -13.38 10.04 -18.02
C ASP A 112 -12.18 9.14 -18.31
N VAL A 113 -10.98 9.58 -17.92
CA VAL A 113 -9.76 8.75 -17.96
C VAL A 113 -9.91 7.51 -17.09
N THR A 114 -10.33 7.69 -15.83
CA THR A 114 -10.46 6.57 -14.90
C THR A 114 -11.55 5.58 -15.30
N GLU A 115 -12.66 6.07 -15.86
CA GLU A 115 -13.75 5.24 -16.37
C GLU A 115 -13.33 4.48 -17.63
N THR A 116 -12.70 5.18 -18.58
CA THR A 116 -12.17 4.55 -19.80
C THR A 116 -11.13 3.48 -19.45
N CYS A 117 -10.23 3.75 -18.50
CA CYS A 117 -9.25 2.78 -18.02
C CYS A 117 -9.90 1.52 -17.43
N LYS A 118 -11.05 1.65 -16.74
CA LYS A 118 -11.80 0.49 -16.23
C LYS A 118 -12.42 -0.32 -17.37
N ASN A 119 -12.97 0.37 -18.37
CA ASN A 119 -13.65 -0.26 -19.50
C ASN A 119 -12.68 -0.90 -20.52
N ASP A 120 -11.47 -0.36 -20.67
CA ASP A 120 -10.44 -0.86 -21.59
C ASP A 120 -9.59 -2.02 -21.02
N HIS A 121 -10.06 -2.72 -19.99
CA HIS A 121 -9.29 -3.77 -19.31
C HIS A 121 -8.74 -4.82 -20.29
N GLU A 122 -9.53 -5.33 -21.23
CA GLU A 122 -9.06 -6.34 -22.20
C GLU A 122 -7.85 -5.87 -23.05
N LYS A 123 -7.88 -4.62 -23.53
CA LYS A 123 -6.78 -4.04 -24.32
C LYS A 123 -5.55 -3.80 -23.45
N LEU A 124 -5.77 -3.30 -22.23
CA LEU A 124 -4.72 -3.08 -21.25
C LEU A 124 -3.99 -4.40 -20.94
N ASN A 125 -4.74 -5.48 -20.69
CA ASN A 125 -4.19 -6.79 -20.38
C ASN A 125 -3.35 -7.34 -21.52
N LEU A 126 -3.89 -7.30 -22.75
CA LEU A 126 -3.18 -7.77 -23.93
C LEU A 126 -1.85 -7.03 -24.13
N GLN A 127 -1.81 -5.74 -23.84
CA GLN A 127 -0.59 -4.93 -23.95
C GLN A 127 0.37 -5.16 -22.79
N LEU A 128 -0.14 -5.36 -21.57
CA LEU A 128 0.64 -5.72 -20.39
C LEU A 128 1.35 -7.07 -20.59
N ASP A 129 0.63 -8.08 -21.07
CA ASP A 129 1.16 -9.41 -21.39
C ASP A 129 2.27 -9.35 -22.44
N LYS A 130 2.06 -8.55 -23.50
CA LYS A 130 3.06 -8.37 -24.56
C LYS A 130 4.31 -7.66 -24.08
N SER A 131 4.15 -6.61 -23.27
CA SER A 131 5.28 -5.77 -22.89
C SER A 131 6.22 -6.46 -21.91
N LYS A 132 5.70 -7.32 -21.01
CA LYS A 132 6.41 -7.87 -19.83
C LYS A 132 7.08 -6.84 -18.90
N VAL A 133 7.24 -5.58 -19.33
CA VAL A 133 7.95 -4.51 -18.62
C VAL A 133 7.29 -4.22 -17.28
N PHE A 134 5.96 -4.21 -17.22
CA PHE A 134 5.22 -3.86 -16.00
C PHE A 134 5.12 -5.00 -14.97
N LYS A 135 5.49 -6.23 -15.36
CA LYS A 135 5.34 -7.42 -14.52
C LYS A 135 5.93 -7.27 -13.11
N PRO A 136 7.13 -6.69 -12.91
CA PRO A 136 7.71 -6.52 -11.57
C PRO A 136 6.86 -5.66 -10.63
N ALA A 137 6.20 -4.62 -11.15
CA ALA A 137 5.35 -3.74 -10.34
C ALA A 137 4.07 -4.47 -9.87
N PHE A 138 3.43 -5.25 -10.74
CA PHE A 138 2.27 -6.05 -10.38
C PHE A 138 2.62 -7.24 -9.46
N GLN A 139 3.81 -7.81 -9.59
CA GLN A 139 4.31 -8.87 -8.70
C GLN A 139 4.61 -8.36 -7.28
N ALA A 140 4.84 -7.06 -7.10
CA ALA A 140 5.07 -6.45 -5.79
C ALA A 140 3.78 -6.27 -4.97
N LEU A 141 2.60 -6.46 -5.56
CA LEU A 141 1.31 -6.36 -4.88
C LEU A 141 1.16 -7.44 -3.80
N ARG A 142 0.52 -7.08 -2.69
CA ARG A 142 0.16 -8.04 -1.65
C ARG A 142 -1.19 -8.67 -1.97
N LEU A 143 -1.25 -9.42 -3.07
CA LEU A 143 -2.46 -10.08 -3.58
C LEU A 143 -3.31 -10.76 -2.49
N PRO A 144 -2.74 -11.48 -1.49
CA PRO A 144 -3.54 -12.12 -0.46
C PRO A 144 -4.47 -11.16 0.30
N HIS A 145 -4.07 -9.89 0.46
CA HIS A 145 -4.85 -8.85 1.12
C HIS A 145 -5.96 -8.24 0.26
N ILE A 146 -5.87 -8.43 -1.07
CA ILE A 146 -6.90 -7.99 -2.01
C ILE A 146 -8.04 -9.02 -2.06
N LEU A 147 -7.70 -10.31 -2.00
CA LEU A 147 -8.64 -11.44 -2.08
C LEU A 147 -9.60 -11.55 -0.88
N CYS A 148 -9.45 -10.71 0.15
CA CYS A 148 -10.34 -10.67 1.31
C CYS A 148 -11.70 -9.99 1.06
N HIS A 149 -12.06 -9.70 -0.20
CA HIS A 149 -13.32 -9.06 -0.59
C HIS A 149 -13.84 -9.61 -1.92
N GLU A 150 -15.13 -9.94 -1.97
CA GLU A 150 -15.77 -10.55 -3.15
C GLU A 150 -15.72 -9.64 -4.38
N ASP A 151 -16.05 -8.35 -4.23
CA ASP A 151 -16.03 -7.42 -5.37
C ASP A 151 -14.63 -7.24 -5.96
N HIS A 152 -13.58 -7.28 -5.13
CA HIS A 152 -12.21 -7.18 -5.61
C HIS A 152 -11.81 -8.44 -6.39
N LEU A 153 -12.27 -9.61 -5.92
CA LEU A 153 -12.04 -10.88 -6.62
C LEU A 153 -12.69 -10.87 -8.01
N LYS A 154 -13.96 -10.46 -8.10
CA LYS A 154 -14.67 -10.31 -9.38
C LYS A 154 -13.92 -9.42 -10.35
N THR A 155 -13.44 -8.25 -9.89
CA THR A 155 -12.63 -7.36 -10.72
C THR A 155 -11.32 -8.02 -11.18
N LEU A 156 -10.62 -8.75 -10.30
CA LEU A 156 -9.39 -9.47 -10.69
C LEU A 156 -9.64 -10.57 -11.72
N GLU A 157 -10.78 -11.26 -11.64
CA GLU A 157 -11.19 -12.29 -12.59
C GLU A 157 -11.55 -11.70 -13.96
N GLU A 158 -12.31 -10.61 -13.98
CA GLU A 158 -12.65 -9.85 -15.20
C GLU A 158 -11.39 -9.29 -15.88
N ASP A 159 -10.48 -8.76 -15.06
CA ASP A 159 -9.24 -8.17 -15.53
C ASP A 159 -8.24 -9.20 -16.04
N LYS A 160 -8.35 -10.51 -15.76
CA LYS A 160 -7.45 -11.56 -16.31
C LYS A 160 -5.93 -11.27 -16.27
N LEU A 161 -5.48 -10.34 -15.42
CA LEU A 161 -4.06 -9.96 -15.29
C LEU A 161 -3.25 -11.02 -14.56
N PHE A 162 -3.93 -11.83 -13.76
CA PHE A 162 -3.35 -12.94 -13.03
C PHE A 162 -4.02 -14.24 -13.49
N PRO A 163 -3.26 -15.34 -13.62
CA PRO A 163 -3.84 -16.64 -13.93
C PRO A 163 -4.89 -17.04 -12.88
N LEU A 164 -6.10 -17.42 -13.33
CA LEU A 164 -7.20 -17.80 -12.41
C LEU A 164 -6.78 -18.89 -11.42
N LYS A 165 -6.09 -19.94 -11.90
CA LYS A 165 -5.57 -21.03 -11.06
C LYS A 165 -4.67 -20.53 -9.92
N MET A 166 -3.89 -19.48 -10.17
CA MET A 166 -3.02 -18.88 -9.16
C MET A 166 -3.84 -18.14 -8.09
N LEU A 167 -4.89 -17.42 -8.50
CA LEU A 167 -5.81 -16.75 -7.57
C LEU A 167 -6.58 -17.76 -6.72
N GLU A 168 -7.10 -18.83 -7.33
CA GLU A 168 -7.79 -19.92 -6.64
C GLU A 168 -6.90 -20.59 -5.58
N LYS A 169 -5.64 -20.90 -5.92
CA LYS A 169 -4.66 -21.49 -4.99
C LYS A 169 -4.39 -20.56 -3.79
N MET A 170 -4.28 -19.24 -4.04
CA MET A 170 -4.12 -18.27 -2.96
C MET A 170 -5.35 -18.14 -2.08
N ALA A 171 -6.55 -18.12 -2.69
CA ALA A 171 -7.81 -18.05 -1.96
C ALA A 171 -8.02 -19.29 -1.08
N ALA A 172 -7.71 -20.48 -1.59
CA ALA A 172 -7.74 -21.72 -0.82
C ALA A 172 -6.78 -21.66 0.38
N SER A 173 -5.53 -21.22 0.17
CA SER A 173 -4.55 -21.06 1.26
C SER A 173 -5.01 -20.05 2.32
N LEU A 174 -5.61 -18.93 1.91
CA LEU A 174 -6.20 -17.95 2.83
C LEU A 174 -7.34 -18.56 3.65
N TYR A 175 -8.19 -19.37 3.01
CA TYR A 175 -9.29 -20.05 3.68
C TYR A 175 -8.78 -21.10 4.68
N ASP A 176 -7.78 -21.90 4.32
CA ASP A 176 -7.14 -22.85 5.24
C ASP A 176 -6.55 -22.13 6.45
N THR A 177 -5.82 -21.03 6.22
CA THR A 177 -5.26 -20.21 7.31
C THR A 177 -6.38 -19.62 8.20
N THR A 178 -7.54 -19.28 7.60
CA THR A 178 -8.72 -18.81 8.33
C THR A 178 -9.29 -19.89 9.23
N LEU A 179 -9.50 -21.09 8.68
CA LEU A 179 -10.01 -22.23 9.42
C LEU A 179 -9.08 -22.63 10.57
N GLU A 180 -7.77 -22.65 10.32
CA GLU A 180 -6.78 -22.91 11.36
C GLU A 180 -6.86 -21.87 12.48
N ALA A 181 -6.99 -20.59 12.15
CA ALA A 181 -7.14 -19.53 13.15
C ALA A 181 -8.42 -19.69 14.01
N ASP A 182 -9.54 -20.11 13.40
CA ASP A 182 -10.81 -20.30 14.10
C ASP A 182 -10.83 -21.57 14.97
N CYS A 183 -10.26 -22.68 14.46
CA CYS A 183 -10.23 -23.97 15.15
C CYS A 183 -9.20 -24.00 16.29
N ASN A 184 -8.13 -23.22 16.23
CA ASN A 184 -7.00 -23.39 17.15
C ASN A 184 -7.17 -22.61 18.46
N THR A 185 -7.44 -23.35 19.54
CA THR A 185 -7.61 -22.84 20.91
C THR A 185 -6.29 -22.57 21.66
N LYS A 186 -5.13 -22.90 21.07
CA LYS A 186 -3.82 -22.90 21.76
C LYS A 186 -2.92 -21.69 21.52
N GLY A 187 -3.41 -20.60 20.91
CA GLY A 187 -2.69 -19.32 20.86
C GLY A 187 -1.35 -19.31 20.09
N SER A 188 -1.00 -20.38 19.38
CA SER A 188 0.28 -20.58 18.69
C SER A 188 0.41 -19.82 17.35
N PHE A 189 -0.69 -19.25 16.85
CA PHE A 189 -0.74 -18.47 15.60
C PHE A 189 -0.54 -16.96 15.80
N PHE A 190 -0.22 -16.52 17.01
CA PHE A 190 -0.13 -15.09 17.30
C PHE A 190 1.18 -14.46 16.76
N PRO A 191 1.12 -13.31 16.06
CA PRO A 191 2.31 -12.61 15.57
C PRO A 191 3.27 -12.02 16.62
N ALA A 192 3.10 -12.25 17.93
CA ALA A 192 4.02 -11.74 18.98
C ALA A 192 5.51 -12.00 18.69
N SER A 193 5.83 -13.09 18.01
CA SER A 193 7.20 -13.52 17.72
C SER A 193 7.66 -13.17 16.31
N VAL A 194 6.87 -12.37 15.57
CA VAL A 194 7.20 -11.94 14.21
C VAL A 194 8.15 -10.76 14.27
N SER A 195 9.25 -10.81 13.53
CA SER A 195 10.20 -9.70 13.46
C SER A 195 9.60 -8.51 12.71
N GLU A 196 10.16 -7.31 12.92
CA GLU A 196 9.69 -6.10 12.23
C GLU A 196 9.83 -6.19 10.70
N ASP A 197 10.86 -6.88 10.19
CA ASP A 197 11.02 -7.15 8.75
C ASP A 197 9.92 -8.08 8.22
N GLN A 198 9.61 -9.18 8.94
CA GLN A 198 8.53 -10.08 8.57
C GLN A 198 7.16 -9.39 8.62
N PHE A 199 6.92 -8.56 9.64
CA PHE A 199 5.73 -7.73 9.74
C PHE A 199 5.62 -6.81 8.52
N SER A 200 6.68 -6.06 8.20
CA SER A 200 6.70 -5.09 7.10
C SER A 200 6.42 -5.75 5.74
N ARG A 201 6.92 -6.97 5.52
CA ARG A 201 6.69 -7.71 4.27
C ARG A 201 5.27 -8.25 4.12
N ARG A 202 4.57 -8.53 5.22
CA ARG A 202 3.31 -9.29 5.22
C ARG A 202 2.10 -8.52 5.76
N CYS A 203 2.29 -7.36 6.37
CA CYS A 203 1.18 -6.59 6.94
C CYS A 203 0.18 -6.18 5.86
N LEU A 204 -1.09 -6.19 6.25
CA LEU A 204 -2.13 -5.49 5.51
C LEU A 204 -1.87 -3.99 5.65
N ARG A 205 -1.97 -3.26 4.54
CA ARG A 205 -1.94 -1.79 4.51
C ARG A 205 -3.36 -1.27 4.37
N LEU A 206 -3.72 -0.40 5.28
CA LEU A 206 -4.93 0.40 5.20
C LEU A 206 -4.53 1.86 5.38
N GLY A 207 -5.33 2.74 4.82
CA GLY A 207 -5.19 4.13 5.19
C GLY A 207 -6.42 4.94 4.89
N ARG A 208 -6.30 6.23 5.13
CA ARG A 208 -7.36 7.21 4.96
C ARG A 208 -6.75 8.61 4.91
N ILE A 209 -7.25 9.42 3.99
CA ILE A 209 -6.92 10.85 3.91
C ILE A 209 -8.06 11.62 4.57
N LEU A 210 -7.73 12.45 5.56
CA LEU A 210 -8.69 13.25 6.31
C LEU A 210 -8.40 14.72 6.07
N ILE A 211 -9.38 15.46 5.57
CA ILE A 211 -9.16 16.84 5.12
C ILE A 211 -9.54 17.87 6.19
N ASN A 212 -10.51 17.55 7.05
CA ASN A 212 -11.09 18.52 7.99
C ASN A 212 -10.83 18.10 9.45
N PRO A 213 -10.64 19.07 10.37
CA PRO A 213 -10.47 18.79 11.79
C PRO A 213 -11.82 18.46 12.44
N MET A 214 -12.27 17.22 12.26
CA MET A 214 -13.48 16.68 12.87
C MET A 214 -13.24 15.29 13.44
N SER A 215 -14.13 14.85 14.32
CA SER A 215 -14.14 13.45 14.76
C SER A 215 -14.61 12.55 13.62
N TYR A 216 -13.84 11.52 13.31
CA TYR A 216 -14.18 10.54 12.28
C TYR A 216 -14.42 9.18 12.91
N SER A 217 -15.39 8.44 12.39
CA SER A 217 -15.56 7.02 12.72
C SER A 217 -15.86 6.23 11.46
N TRP A 218 -15.12 5.14 11.24
CA TRP A 218 -15.25 4.36 10.03
C TRP A 218 -14.87 2.89 10.23
N ARG A 219 -15.17 2.10 9.20
CA ARG A 219 -14.80 0.69 9.11
C ARG A 219 -14.18 0.46 7.75
N TRP A 220 -13.05 -0.23 7.71
CA TRP A 220 -12.59 -0.83 6.46
C TRP A 220 -13.34 -2.14 6.28
N THR A 221 -13.99 -2.31 5.14
CA THR A 221 -14.70 -3.53 4.77
C THR A 221 -13.71 -4.53 4.21
N ASN A 222 -12.80 -5.02 5.06
CA ASN A 222 -12.00 -6.20 4.74
C ASN A 222 -12.54 -7.36 5.57
N PHE A 223 -12.83 -8.49 4.93
CA PHE A 223 -13.24 -9.69 5.64
C PHE A 223 -12.00 -10.45 6.07
N LEU A 224 -11.35 -9.97 7.13
CA LEU A 224 -10.22 -10.66 7.74
C LEU A 224 -10.74 -11.55 8.85
N PHE A 225 -11.04 -12.81 8.52
CA PHE A 225 -11.41 -13.81 9.54
C PHE A 225 -12.69 -13.42 10.31
N GLY A 226 -13.65 -12.78 9.64
CA GLY A 226 -14.85 -12.24 10.28
C GLY A 226 -14.61 -11.07 11.25
N ALA A 227 -13.37 -10.61 11.41
CA ALA A 227 -13.02 -9.48 12.26
C ALA A 227 -13.39 -8.16 11.57
N ARG A 228 -14.28 -7.40 12.22
CA ARG A 228 -14.59 -6.02 11.80
C ARG A 228 -14.14 -5.07 12.88
N PHE A 229 -13.45 -4.01 12.47
CA PHE A 229 -12.94 -2.99 13.38
C PHE A 229 -13.61 -1.65 13.10
N LEU A 230 -14.14 -1.05 14.16
CA LEU A 230 -14.56 0.35 14.17
C LEU A 230 -13.37 1.18 14.63
N TRP A 231 -12.89 2.03 13.73
CA TRP A 231 -11.83 2.99 13.99
C TRP A 231 -12.45 4.35 14.25
N THR A 232 -11.99 5.01 15.30
CA THR A 232 -12.44 6.34 15.67
C THR A 232 -11.23 7.24 15.88
N LEU A 233 -11.21 8.36 15.17
CA LEU A 233 -10.27 9.45 15.36
C LEU A 233 -10.99 10.59 16.09
N THR A 234 -10.39 11.05 17.18
CA THR A 234 -10.71 12.32 17.84
C THR A 234 -9.50 13.24 17.77
N ASN A 235 -9.62 14.47 18.28
CA ASN A 235 -8.50 15.40 18.35
C ASN A 235 -7.36 14.93 19.28
N GLU A 236 -7.63 13.95 20.15
CA GLU A 236 -6.68 13.51 21.18
C GLU A 236 -6.15 12.10 20.92
N SER A 237 -6.87 11.26 20.18
CA SER A 237 -6.45 9.88 19.98
C SER A 237 -7.10 9.21 18.78
N ILE A 238 -6.41 8.18 18.29
CA ILE A 238 -6.95 7.16 17.43
C ILE A 238 -7.23 5.94 18.30
N THR A 239 -8.43 5.40 18.14
CA THR A 239 -8.91 4.27 18.89
C THR A 239 -9.50 3.22 17.97
N VAL A 240 -9.46 1.98 18.40
CA VAL A 240 -10.04 0.85 17.68
C VAL A 240 -10.92 0.04 18.62
N LYS A 241 -12.06 -0.41 18.10
CA LYS A 241 -12.99 -1.30 18.79
C LYS A 241 -13.39 -2.43 17.85
N MET A 242 -13.46 -3.64 18.36
CA MET A 242 -14.02 -4.76 17.62
C MET A 242 -15.55 -4.61 17.51
N ASP A 243 -16.06 -4.69 16.30
CA ASP A 243 -17.48 -4.72 16.02
C ASP A 243 -17.99 -6.17 16.16
N ARG A 244 -18.90 -6.40 17.12
CA ARG A 244 -19.43 -7.74 17.47
C ARG A 244 -20.82 -8.00 16.91
N THR A 245 -21.28 -7.18 15.96
CA THR A 245 -22.60 -7.34 15.34
C THR A 245 -22.78 -8.69 14.62
N LEU A 246 -21.69 -9.37 14.25
CA LEU A 246 -21.70 -10.63 13.50
C LEU A 246 -21.18 -11.84 14.31
N GLY A 247 -21.60 -11.99 15.58
CA GLY A 247 -21.48 -13.25 16.33
C GLY A 247 -20.61 -13.23 17.60
N LYS A 248 -20.46 -14.41 18.24
CA LYS A 248 -19.64 -14.60 19.45
C LYS A 248 -18.15 -14.62 19.10
N HIS A 249 -17.59 -13.47 18.73
CA HIS A 249 -16.16 -13.40 18.44
C HIS A 249 -15.31 -13.53 19.71
N ARG A 250 -14.28 -14.38 19.65
CA ARG A 250 -13.21 -14.46 20.64
C ARG A 250 -12.39 -13.18 20.60
N ASN A 251 -11.66 -12.89 21.68
CA ASN A 251 -10.72 -11.78 21.68
C ASN A 251 -9.66 -12.00 20.57
N ILE A 252 -9.45 -11.00 19.73
CA ILE A 252 -8.49 -11.07 18.62
C ILE A 252 -7.23 -10.37 19.06
N ARG A 253 -6.11 -11.07 18.99
CA ARG A 253 -4.81 -10.45 19.17
C ARG A 253 -4.27 -10.02 17.82
N LEU A 254 -3.78 -8.80 17.71
CA LEU A 254 -3.18 -8.28 16.48
C LEU A 254 -1.90 -7.50 16.78
N MET A 255 -0.98 -7.56 15.83
CA MET A 255 0.22 -6.74 15.79
C MET A 255 0.00 -5.61 14.81
N PHE A 256 0.33 -4.37 15.17
CA PHE A 256 0.04 -3.21 14.33
C PHE A 256 1.07 -2.10 14.46
N ARG A 257 1.02 -1.20 13.47
CA ARG A 257 1.68 0.10 13.46
C ARG A 257 0.70 1.11 12.89
N VAL A 258 0.37 2.15 13.65
CA VAL A 258 -0.39 3.30 13.18
C VAL A 258 0.57 4.48 13.00
N LYS A 259 0.44 5.20 11.89
CA LYS A 259 1.12 6.46 11.62
C LYS A 259 0.09 7.51 11.23
N ALA A 260 0.17 8.68 11.85
CA ALA A 260 -0.63 9.85 11.51
C ALA A 260 0.34 10.94 11.02
N THR A 261 0.23 11.30 9.74
CA THR A 261 1.14 12.23 9.08
C THR A 261 0.37 13.43 8.55
N SER A 262 0.65 14.61 9.07
CA SER A 262 0.07 15.86 8.59
C SER A 262 0.87 16.40 7.41
N LEU A 263 0.16 16.93 6.42
CA LEU A 263 0.77 17.49 5.22
C LEU A 263 0.66 19.01 5.17
N ASP A 264 1.59 19.64 4.47
CA ASP A 264 1.45 21.01 4.01
C ASP A 264 0.73 21.12 2.65
N LYS A 265 0.69 22.31 2.07
CA LYS A 265 0.00 22.56 0.79
C LYS A 265 0.69 21.85 -0.37
N GLU A 266 1.99 21.60 -0.25
CA GLU A 266 2.84 20.95 -1.22
C GLU A 266 2.95 19.43 -0.98
N GLY A 267 2.21 18.88 -0.01
CA GLY A 267 2.23 17.45 0.33
C GLY A 267 3.43 17.01 1.17
N ARG A 268 4.26 17.92 1.68
CA ARG A 268 5.40 17.57 2.55
C ARG A 268 4.91 17.29 3.97
N SER A 269 5.57 16.35 4.64
CA SER A 269 5.26 15.99 6.03
C SER A 269 5.65 17.12 6.99
N LYS A 270 4.66 17.67 7.70
CA LYS A 270 4.88 18.69 8.75
C LYS A 270 5.11 18.09 10.12
N ALA A 271 4.28 17.11 10.46
CA ALA A 271 4.37 16.37 11.71
C ALA A 271 3.92 14.94 11.46
N THR A 272 4.69 13.99 11.97
CA THR A 272 4.39 12.56 11.92
C THR A 272 4.41 12.00 13.33
N GLN A 273 3.34 11.33 13.73
CA GLN A 273 3.28 10.57 14.97
C GLN A 273 3.05 9.11 14.65
N SER A 274 3.69 8.22 15.39
CA SER A 274 3.55 6.78 15.21
C SER A 274 3.40 6.08 16.56
N SER A 275 2.58 5.04 16.57
CA SER A 275 2.51 4.12 17.72
C SER A 275 3.80 3.31 17.90
N GLY A 276 4.67 3.28 16.90
CA GLY A 276 5.65 2.20 16.76
C GLY A 276 4.95 0.86 16.53
N LEU A 277 5.72 -0.22 16.55
CA LEU A 277 5.20 -1.57 16.41
C LEU A 277 4.67 -2.07 17.76
N GLN A 278 3.38 -2.36 17.82
CA GLN A 278 2.71 -2.74 19.07
C GLN A 278 1.85 -4.00 18.88
N VAL A 279 1.53 -4.63 20.01
CA VAL A 279 0.65 -5.79 20.08
C VAL A 279 -0.50 -5.47 21.03
N ILE A 280 -1.73 -5.70 20.58
CA ILE A 280 -2.92 -5.54 21.42
C ILE A 280 -3.82 -6.77 21.33
N THR A 281 -4.57 -7.00 22.40
CA THR A 281 -5.69 -7.95 22.42
C THR A 281 -7.00 -7.14 22.38
N LEU A 282 -7.72 -7.20 21.27
CA LEU A 282 -9.01 -6.55 21.12
C LEU A 282 -10.12 -7.42 21.69
N GLY A 283 -10.81 -6.89 22.70
CA GLY A 283 -11.99 -7.45 23.31
C GLY A 283 -13.25 -6.66 22.95
N SER A 284 -14.10 -6.41 23.94
CA SER A 284 -15.32 -5.59 23.78
C SER A 284 -15.07 -4.09 23.97
N LEU A 285 -13.99 -3.74 24.66
CA LEU A 285 -13.64 -2.36 24.99
C LEU A 285 -12.94 -1.66 23.83
N GLN A 286 -13.11 -0.35 23.79
CA GLN A 286 -12.38 0.52 22.88
C GLN A 286 -10.96 0.71 23.41
N THR A 287 -9.98 0.50 22.55
CA THR A 287 -8.55 0.59 22.89
C THR A 287 -7.92 1.76 22.17
N VAL A 288 -7.14 2.57 22.89
CA VAL A 288 -6.32 3.64 22.30
C VAL A 288 -5.10 3.03 21.62
N VAL A 289 -4.89 3.33 20.35
CA VAL A 289 -3.76 2.81 19.53
C VAL A 289 -2.70 3.88 19.26
N LEU A 290 -3.09 5.15 19.25
CA LEU A 290 -2.17 6.27 19.14
C LEU A 290 -2.80 7.48 19.84
N THR A 291 -2.11 8.04 20.83
CA THR A 291 -2.46 9.36 21.39
C THR A 291 -1.84 10.42 20.51
N LEU A 292 -2.65 11.42 20.14
CA LEU A 292 -2.27 12.51 19.26
C LEU A 292 -1.90 13.74 20.09
N ASP A 293 -0.80 14.39 19.72
CA ASP A 293 -0.51 15.72 20.26
C ASP A 293 -1.62 16.71 19.87
N LYS A 294 -1.92 17.65 20.76
CA LYS A 294 -3.12 18.52 20.70
C LYS A 294 -3.25 19.40 19.44
N VAL A 295 -2.23 19.47 18.57
CA VAL A 295 -2.19 20.37 17.40
C VAL A 295 -1.60 19.64 16.18
N ILE A 296 -2.34 18.69 15.61
CA ILE A 296 -1.97 18.12 14.31
C ILE A 296 -2.73 18.87 13.19
N PRO A 297 -2.02 19.54 12.27
CA PRO A 297 -2.68 20.24 11.17
C PRO A 297 -3.25 19.26 10.15
N PHE A 298 -4.29 19.71 9.43
CA PHE A 298 -4.90 18.97 8.34
C PHE A 298 -4.40 19.51 6.99
N PRO A 299 -4.37 18.69 5.92
CA PRO A 299 -4.88 17.32 5.85
C PRO A 299 -3.98 16.29 6.56
N LEU A 300 -4.62 15.25 7.10
CA LEU A 300 -3.99 14.18 7.85
C LEU A 300 -4.08 12.87 7.06
N ILE A 301 -2.93 12.28 6.75
CA ILE A 301 -2.83 10.92 6.22
C ILE A 301 -2.69 9.96 7.38
N LEU A 302 -3.67 9.08 7.53
CA LEU A 302 -3.65 7.97 8.47
C LEU A 302 -3.21 6.71 7.73
N THR A 303 -2.12 6.11 8.17
CA THR A 303 -1.66 4.80 7.70
C THR A 303 -1.76 3.79 8.83
N VAL A 304 -2.42 2.68 8.57
CA VAL A 304 -2.62 1.59 9.51
C VAL A 304 -2.10 0.31 8.88
N ASN A 305 -1.04 -0.23 9.47
CA ASN A 305 -0.51 -1.52 9.13
C ASN A 305 -0.85 -2.50 10.23
N TYR A 306 -1.43 -3.66 9.92
CA TYR A 306 -1.58 -4.72 10.91
C TYR A 306 -1.46 -6.12 10.34
N LEU A 307 -1.23 -7.05 11.26
CA LEU A 307 -1.08 -8.47 11.03
C LEU A 307 -1.85 -9.22 12.12
N ILE A 308 -2.78 -10.08 11.72
CA ILE A 308 -3.62 -10.85 12.63
C ILE A 308 -3.04 -12.26 12.80
N LEU A 309 -2.63 -12.88 11.71
CA LEU A 309 -2.07 -14.23 11.71
C LEU A 309 -0.57 -14.21 11.53
N ARG A 310 0.12 -15.11 12.23
CA ARG A 310 1.52 -15.40 11.97
C ARG A 310 1.64 -15.92 10.54
N PRO A 311 2.50 -15.33 9.70
CA PRO A 311 2.81 -15.93 8.40
C PRO A 311 3.43 -17.30 8.66
N GLU A 312 2.97 -18.34 7.95
CA GLU A 312 3.62 -19.64 8.02
C GLU A 312 5.14 -19.48 7.84
N ASN A 313 5.91 -20.12 8.70
CA ASN A 313 7.33 -20.32 8.45
C ASN A 313 7.42 -21.21 7.21
N SER A 314 7.38 -20.61 6.02
CA SER A 314 7.80 -21.30 4.81
C SER A 314 9.29 -21.52 4.94
N SER A 315 9.66 -22.65 5.52
CA SER A 315 10.86 -23.36 5.12
C SER A 315 10.81 -23.49 3.59
N ASN A 316 11.53 -22.59 2.91
CA ASN A 316 12.06 -22.65 1.54
C ASN A 316 11.22 -23.14 0.35
N ASN A 317 9.96 -23.57 0.44
CA ASN A 317 9.34 -24.29 -0.68
C ASN A 317 8.29 -23.52 -1.51
N MET A 318 7.65 -22.45 -1.01
CA MET A 318 6.60 -21.78 -1.81
C MET A 318 7.12 -20.75 -2.83
N LYS A 319 8.20 -20.03 -2.55
CA LYS A 319 8.80 -19.12 -3.55
C LYS A 319 9.56 -19.87 -4.63
N ASP A 320 10.22 -20.97 -4.28
CA ASP A 320 10.97 -21.77 -5.24
C ASP A 320 10.04 -22.66 -6.09
N HIS A 321 8.92 -23.18 -5.55
CA HIS A 321 7.89 -23.83 -6.38
C HIS A 321 7.04 -22.85 -7.19
N MET A 322 6.72 -21.65 -6.71
CA MET A 322 6.02 -20.67 -7.55
C MET A 322 6.92 -20.13 -8.68
N ASN A 323 8.23 -19.99 -8.44
CA ASN A 323 9.16 -19.61 -9.50
C ASN A 323 9.45 -20.76 -10.48
N SER A 324 9.35 -22.03 -10.05
CA SER A 324 9.49 -23.19 -10.95
C SER A 324 8.22 -23.47 -11.76
N GLU A 325 7.02 -23.41 -11.17
CA GLU A 325 5.75 -23.61 -11.89
C GLU A 325 5.48 -22.49 -12.92
N VAL A 326 5.92 -21.26 -12.64
CA VAL A 326 5.87 -20.15 -13.62
C VAL A 326 6.90 -20.31 -14.74
N ARG A 327 8.00 -21.05 -14.53
CA ARG A 327 8.95 -21.44 -15.60
C ARG A 327 8.37 -22.54 -16.49
N GLU A 328 7.69 -23.52 -15.91
CA GLU A 328 7.07 -24.63 -16.65
C GLU A 328 5.84 -24.21 -17.45
N LEU A 329 5.02 -23.27 -16.95
CA LEU A 329 3.83 -22.78 -17.65
C LEU A 329 4.14 -21.83 -18.83
N HIS A 330 5.39 -21.38 -18.99
CA HIS A 330 5.80 -20.44 -20.03
C HIS A 330 6.78 -21.01 -21.08
N GLY A 331 7.05 -22.33 -21.06
CA GLY A 331 7.76 -23.00 -22.15
C GLY A 331 9.07 -22.32 -22.57
N LEU A 332 9.99 -22.13 -21.63
CA LEU A 332 11.35 -21.68 -21.91
C LEU A 332 12.32 -22.76 -21.42
N ASP A 333 12.68 -23.66 -22.34
CA ASP A 333 13.99 -24.32 -22.29
C ASP A 333 15.04 -23.29 -22.74
N LEU A 334 16.01 -23.08 -21.86
CA LEU A 334 17.32 -22.41 -21.99
C LEU A 334 17.53 -21.33 -23.07
#